data_AF-A0A927V7L1-F1
#
_entry.id   AF-A0A927V7L1-F1
#
_cell.length_a   1.000
_cell.length_b   1.000
_cell.length_c   1.000
_cell.angle_alpha   90.00
_cell.angle_beta   90.00
_cell.angle_gamma   90.00
#
_symmetry.space_group_name_H-M   'P 1'
#
loop_
_entity.id
_entity.type
_entity.pdbx_description
1 polymer ?
#
loop_
_entity_poly.entity_id
_entity_poly.type
_entity_poly.pdbx_seq_one_letter_code
_entity_poly.pdbx_strand_id
1 'polypeptide(L)'
;MKRRYVAFLIALLLLLCGCKQKTNKYGFDVVPVADTTKESSISEKTTTDGNVDVTTGDINSQREFMEYITQGAGMSDELEVDKTLVFIADASAILGVDPRIYERFNELLVNKYGCDFTVEFRGYNTSDAVNYQNEIRALQTSNEQVDVLITGGGTANVANTYDKAINDGLLEPLGSMLGTEYGKKLWSSYPEKIWMRVCRDGEYYGVLNMENGNGHPLILINSKYIKDESVVENIKTIEDVYAFIDSLGEIEEGIIPLVADLDSLYEFESGYTFYSCILGRENNGKWEAYFALEDEKYLSHIKKLREYGTAKGMSQSAAKTLGKFVVMIDSMPMSDYSGNSIRVKENAQSSEYYELEVYECASADGWYEYMSNMVIGIASWSHYKEEALQLLSLIASEPELSNLLAYGVENHHYTLNEDRIVYKEFDRSNGRLPNESLSLGNYMITNPSGLEPLDKISTYDSYKLKLGIASRYNVDLSEYNALKYKINSIYTNKDYANWLYKDNYMELLEGMRSKMKTEGIDELINEINRQLDEAQK
;
A
#
# COMPACT_ATOMS: atom_id res chain seq x y z
N MET A 1 -60.16 -6.47 24.72
CA MET A 1 -60.67 -6.19 23.35
C MET A 1 -59.50 -5.69 22.53
N LYS A 2 -59.19 -6.10 21.31
CA LYS A 2 -59.54 -7.23 20.43
C LYS A 2 -58.68 -6.94 19.18
N ARG A 3 -57.98 -7.95 18.64
CA ARG A 3 -57.17 -7.98 17.38
C ARG A 3 -55.74 -7.42 17.52
N ARG A 4 -54.71 -8.24 17.82
CA ARG A 4 -54.16 -9.49 17.21
C ARG A 4 -53.33 -9.22 15.95
N TYR A 5 -52.01 -9.45 16.02
CA TYR A 5 -51.35 -10.77 15.88
C TYR A 5 -51.62 -11.39 14.51
N VAL A 6 -50.96 -10.86 13.47
CA VAL A 6 -50.66 -11.55 12.20
C VAL A 6 -49.37 -10.91 11.64
N ALA A 7 -48.22 -11.51 11.93
CA ALA A 7 -46.94 -11.29 11.22
C ALA A 7 -45.81 -12.19 11.77
N PHE A 8 -46.02 -12.83 12.93
CA PHE A 8 -45.01 -13.68 13.57
C PHE A 8 -45.18 -15.19 13.30
N LEU A 9 -45.80 -15.58 12.18
CA LEU A 9 -46.20 -16.99 11.94
C LEU A 9 -45.93 -17.52 10.52
N ILE A 10 -44.95 -16.96 9.78
CA ILE A 10 -44.58 -17.46 8.44
C ILE A 10 -43.10 -17.90 8.32
N ALA A 11 -42.22 -17.58 9.27
CA ALA A 11 -40.80 -17.97 9.17
C ALA A 11 -40.44 -19.33 9.81
N LEU A 12 -41.39 -20.07 10.40
CA LEU A 12 -41.10 -21.30 11.15
C LEU A 12 -41.77 -22.57 10.59
N LEU A 13 -42.11 -22.61 9.30
CA LEU A 13 -42.83 -23.76 8.70
C LEU A 13 -42.37 -24.18 7.29
N LEU A 14 -41.15 -23.86 6.89
CA LEU A 14 -40.55 -24.39 5.65
C LEU A 14 -39.16 -25.05 5.84
N LEU A 15 -38.84 -25.45 7.07
CA LEU A 15 -37.94 -26.57 7.32
C LEU A 15 -38.82 -27.78 7.61
N LEU A 16 -38.62 -28.86 6.84
CA LEU A 16 -39.26 -30.20 6.89
C LEU A 16 -40.27 -30.48 5.76
N CYS A 17 -39.75 -30.74 4.56
CA CYS A 17 -40.19 -31.88 3.74
C CYS A 17 -39.09 -32.19 2.72
N GLY A 18 -38.36 -33.27 2.96
CA GLY A 18 -37.31 -33.74 2.08
C GLY A 18 -37.87 -34.39 0.82
N CYS A 19 -37.23 -34.12 -0.31
CA CYS A 19 -37.21 -35.02 -1.47
C CYS A 19 -35.79 -35.04 -2.03
N LYS A 20 -35.17 -36.22 -1.98
CA LYS A 20 -33.91 -36.54 -2.67
C LYS A 20 -34.09 -36.34 -4.18
N GLN A 21 -33.14 -35.68 -4.85
CA GLN A 21 -32.64 -36.15 -6.15
C GLN A 21 -31.33 -35.48 -6.60
N LYS A 22 -30.33 -36.36 -6.79
CA LYS A 22 -29.25 -36.40 -7.79
C LYS A 22 -28.43 -35.13 -8.10
N THR A 23 -27.19 -35.21 -7.64
CA THR A 23 -26.00 -34.52 -8.17
C THR A 23 -25.89 -34.59 -9.70
N ASN A 24 -25.58 -33.46 -10.33
CA ASN A 24 -24.73 -33.42 -11.52
C ASN A 24 -23.82 -32.18 -11.50
N LYS A 25 -22.62 -32.34 -12.07
CA LYS A 25 -21.48 -31.39 -12.10
C LYS A 25 -21.87 -30.06 -12.78
N TYR A 26 -21.41 -28.94 -12.21
CA TYR A 26 -21.57 -27.54 -12.67
C TYR A 26 -22.93 -26.90 -12.35
N GLY A 27 -22.97 -26.10 -11.27
CA GLY A 27 -24.14 -25.33 -10.84
C GLY A 27 -24.01 -23.86 -11.21
N PHE A 28 -24.94 -23.38 -12.05
CA PHE A 28 -25.43 -22.01 -12.10
C PHE A 28 -26.89 -22.05 -12.57
N ASP A 29 -27.80 -21.46 -11.80
CA ASP A 29 -29.22 -21.30 -12.19
C ASP A 29 -29.36 -20.04 -13.07
N VAL A 30 -30.00 -20.19 -14.23
CA VAL A 30 -30.43 -19.09 -15.11
C VAL A 30 -31.94 -18.94 -14.96
N VAL A 31 -32.42 -17.77 -14.56
CA VAL A 31 -33.86 -17.43 -14.55
C VAL A 31 -34.22 -16.69 -15.85
N PRO A 32 -35.31 -17.04 -16.56
CA PRO A 32 -35.68 -16.40 -17.81
C PRO A 32 -36.47 -15.09 -17.59
N VAL A 33 -36.18 -14.09 -18.42
CA VAL A 33 -36.85 -12.77 -18.47
C VAL A 33 -38.20 -12.89 -19.16
N ALA A 34 -39.25 -12.31 -18.56
CA ALA A 34 -40.56 -12.13 -19.17
C ALA A 34 -40.81 -10.65 -19.50
N ASP A 35 -41.30 -10.44 -20.71
CA ASP A 35 -41.57 -9.19 -21.41
C ASP A 35 -42.97 -8.65 -21.06
N THR A 36 -43.10 -7.37 -20.66
CA THR A 36 -44.35 -6.61 -20.82
C THR A 36 -44.11 -5.10 -20.79
N THR A 37 -44.41 -4.47 -21.93
CA THR A 37 -44.63 -3.04 -22.16
C THR A 37 -45.85 -2.47 -21.40
N LYS A 38 -45.73 -1.29 -20.77
CA LYS A 38 -46.76 -0.23 -20.76
C LYS A 38 -46.26 1.07 -20.09
N GLU A 39 -46.38 2.17 -20.84
CA GLU A 39 -46.18 3.55 -20.41
C GLU A 39 -47.29 4.01 -19.43
N SER A 40 -46.93 4.81 -18.41
CA SER A 40 -47.64 6.10 -18.11
C SER A 40 -47.03 6.88 -16.93
N SER A 41 -46.73 8.15 -17.21
CA SER A 41 -46.86 9.38 -16.37
C SER A 41 -46.13 9.53 -15.03
N ILE A 42 -45.30 10.58 -15.01
CA ILE A 42 -44.66 11.27 -13.88
C ILE A 42 -45.70 11.96 -12.98
N SER A 43 -45.54 11.87 -11.65
CA SER A 43 -45.89 12.95 -10.73
C SER A 43 -44.97 12.92 -9.49
N GLU A 44 -44.18 13.96 -9.33
CA GLU A 44 -43.30 14.20 -8.16
C GLU A 44 -44.12 14.38 -6.88
N LYS A 45 -43.72 13.65 -5.83
CA LYS A 45 -43.90 14.08 -4.43
C LYS A 45 -42.67 13.70 -3.64
N THR A 46 -41.94 14.72 -3.21
CA THR A 46 -40.89 14.68 -2.19
C THR A 46 -41.43 14.19 -0.84
N THR A 47 -40.79 13.16 -0.29
CA THR A 47 -40.67 12.98 1.17
C THR A 47 -39.29 12.42 1.50
N THR A 48 -38.63 13.12 2.41
CA THR A 48 -37.45 12.74 3.20
C THR A 48 -37.57 11.33 3.78
N ASP A 49 -36.60 10.47 3.47
CA ASP A 49 -35.89 9.60 4.42
C ASP A 49 -34.81 8.83 3.65
N GLY A 50 -33.56 8.97 4.10
CA GLY A 50 -32.40 8.33 3.50
C GLY A 50 -32.39 6.84 3.77
N ASN A 51 -32.72 6.06 2.74
CA ASN A 51 -32.29 4.69 2.53
C ASN A 51 -32.35 4.43 1.02
N VAL A 52 -31.20 4.38 0.36
CA VAL A 52 -31.14 4.01 -1.07
C VAL A 52 -31.09 2.50 -1.16
N ASP A 53 -32.24 1.91 -1.50
CA ASP A 53 -32.39 0.54 -1.96
C ASP A 53 -32.03 0.52 -3.45
N VAL A 54 -30.87 -0.07 -3.79
CA VAL A 54 -30.39 -0.12 -5.19
C VAL A 54 -31.17 -1.23 -5.92
N THR A 55 -32.26 -0.86 -6.59
CA THR A 55 -32.95 -1.73 -7.54
C THR A 55 -32.88 -1.17 -8.96
N THR A 56 -32.18 -1.91 -9.82
CA THR A 56 -32.33 -1.99 -11.29
C THR A 56 -32.52 -0.66 -12.03
N GLY A 57 -31.74 0.35 -11.64
CA GLY A 57 -31.43 1.51 -12.46
C GLY A 57 -30.09 1.27 -13.13
N ASP A 58 -30.15 0.95 -14.42
CA ASP A 58 -29.15 1.35 -15.41
C ASP A 58 -27.86 0.52 -15.53
N ILE A 59 -28.03 -0.71 -16.04
CA ILE A 59 -26.92 -1.52 -16.57
C ILE A 59 -26.24 -0.82 -17.75
N ASN A 60 -26.92 0.08 -18.47
CA ASN A 60 -26.33 0.83 -19.57
C ASN A 60 -25.48 2.01 -19.09
N SER A 61 -25.87 2.77 -18.06
CA SER A 61 -24.97 3.79 -17.49
C SER A 61 -23.86 3.19 -16.65
N GLN A 62 -24.04 2.01 -16.03
CA GLN A 62 -22.89 1.30 -15.45
C GLN A 62 -21.96 0.78 -16.53
N ARG A 63 -22.45 0.34 -17.69
CA ARG A 63 -21.60 -0.05 -18.81
C ARG A 63 -20.95 1.16 -19.48
N GLU A 64 -21.65 2.28 -19.65
CA GLU A 64 -21.10 3.53 -20.19
C GLU A 64 -20.15 4.19 -19.19
N PHE A 65 -20.38 4.09 -17.89
CA PHE A 65 -19.46 4.54 -16.84
C PHE A 65 -18.23 3.62 -16.76
N MET A 66 -18.39 2.30 -16.91
CA MET A 66 -17.26 1.38 -17.01
C MET A 66 -16.51 1.52 -18.33
N GLU A 67 -17.19 1.76 -19.46
CA GLU A 67 -16.60 2.03 -20.77
C GLU A 67 -15.86 3.37 -20.76
N TYR A 68 -16.39 4.40 -20.08
CA TYR A 68 -15.71 5.68 -19.81
C TYR A 68 -14.50 5.53 -18.90
N ILE A 69 -14.53 4.63 -17.91
CA ILE A 69 -13.38 4.32 -17.03
C ILE A 69 -12.31 3.49 -17.75
N THR A 70 -12.65 2.73 -18.79
CA THR A 70 -11.69 1.97 -19.62
C THR A 70 -11.15 2.72 -20.84
N GLN A 71 -11.71 3.87 -21.22
CA GLN A 71 -11.12 4.72 -22.25
C GLN A 71 -10.10 5.66 -21.59
N GLY A 72 -8.86 5.64 -22.09
CA GLY A 72 -7.74 6.42 -21.55
C GLY A 72 -8.12 7.86 -21.22
N ALA A 73 -8.00 8.22 -19.95
CA ALA A 73 -8.20 9.58 -19.49
C ALA A 73 -6.98 10.42 -19.91
N GLY A 74 -7.06 11.15 -21.02
CA GLY A 74 -5.95 12.00 -21.42
C GLY A 74 -5.98 12.69 -22.79
N MET A 75 -7.07 12.62 -23.56
CA MET A 75 -7.12 13.31 -24.85
C MET A 75 -7.96 14.58 -24.77
N SER A 76 -7.31 15.75 -24.80
CA SER A 76 -7.94 16.96 -25.32
C SER A 76 -7.73 16.97 -26.84
N ASP A 77 -8.80 17.20 -27.60
CA ASP A 77 -8.78 17.29 -29.08
C ASP A 77 -7.93 18.48 -29.63
N GLU A 78 -7.16 19.17 -28.78
CA GLU A 78 -6.45 20.41 -29.09
C GLU A 78 -4.91 20.28 -29.23
N LEU A 79 -4.31 19.14 -28.84
CA LEU A 79 -2.87 18.93 -28.97
C LEU A 79 -2.54 18.18 -30.26
N GLU A 80 -1.94 18.86 -31.24
CA GLU A 80 -1.47 18.26 -32.51
C GLU A 80 -0.18 17.46 -32.29
N VAL A 81 -0.29 16.26 -31.70
CA VAL A 81 0.85 15.38 -31.42
C VAL A 81 0.53 13.94 -31.83
N ASP A 82 1.36 13.36 -32.72
CA ASP A 82 1.12 12.04 -33.32
C ASP A 82 1.53 10.86 -32.42
N LYS A 83 2.37 11.09 -31.40
CA LYS A 83 2.83 10.03 -30.48
C LYS A 83 2.03 10.06 -29.18
N THR A 84 1.58 8.90 -28.75
CA THR A 84 0.96 8.70 -27.43
C THR A 84 1.65 7.53 -26.74
N LEU A 85 2.28 7.81 -25.60
CA LEU A 85 2.87 6.81 -24.72
C LEU A 85 1.79 6.21 -23.82
N VAL A 86 1.88 4.91 -23.56
CA VAL A 86 0.98 4.22 -22.61
C VAL A 86 1.71 4.00 -21.29
N PHE A 87 1.21 4.64 -20.22
CA PHE A 87 1.65 4.43 -18.84
C PHE A 87 0.63 3.56 -18.11
N ILE A 88 0.99 2.32 -17.80
CA ILE A 88 0.13 1.42 -17.02
C ILE A 88 0.44 1.45 -15.52
N ALA A 89 -0.61 1.43 -14.70
CA ALA A 89 -0.50 1.22 -13.25
C ALA A 89 -1.64 0.38 -12.66
N ASP A 90 -1.52 0.04 -11.38
CA ASP A 90 -2.63 -0.54 -10.63
C ASP A 90 -3.83 0.43 -10.63
N ALA A 91 -5.04 -0.10 -10.70
CA ALA A 91 -6.26 0.69 -10.71
C ALA A 91 -6.36 1.70 -9.56
N SER A 92 -5.87 1.36 -8.38
CA SER A 92 -5.89 2.25 -7.22
C SER A 92 -5.02 3.50 -7.40
N ALA A 93 -4.04 3.49 -8.31
CA ALA A 93 -3.27 4.66 -8.70
C ALA A 93 -4.01 5.53 -9.73
N ILE A 94 -4.58 4.93 -10.78
CA ILE A 94 -5.08 5.66 -11.96
C ILE A 94 -6.61 5.76 -12.06
N LEU A 95 -7.36 4.68 -11.78
CA LEU A 95 -8.79 4.62 -12.10
C LEU A 95 -9.61 5.58 -11.23
N GLY A 96 -10.49 6.31 -11.89
CA GLY A 96 -11.38 7.30 -11.29
C GLY A 96 -10.71 8.59 -10.86
N VAL A 97 -9.40 8.77 -11.11
CA VAL A 97 -8.72 10.06 -10.92
C VAL A 97 -9.33 11.09 -11.86
N ASP A 98 -9.49 12.33 -11.36
CA ASP A 98 -10.02 13.44 -12.14
C ASP A 98 -9.24 13.63 -13.46
N PRO A 99 -9.88 13.48 -14.64
CA PRO A 99 -9.18 13.45 -15.93
C PRO A 99 -8.48 14.77 -16.27
N ARG A 100 -8.92 15.88 -15.66
CA ARG A 100 -8.28 17.20 -15.80
C ARG A 100 -6.82 17.20 -15.39
N ILE A 101 -6.43 16.27 -14.52
CA ILE A 101 -5.05 16.09 -14.09
C ILE A 101 -4.19 15.60 -15.26
N TYR A 102 -4.65 14.59 -16.00
CA TYR A 102 -3.93 14.03 -17.14
C TYR A 102 -3.98 14.95 -18.36
N GLU A 103 -5.10 15.64 -18.59
CA GLU A 103 -5.20 16.71 -19.59
C GLU A 103 -4.15 17.80 -19.34
N ARG A 104 -4.12 18.34 -18.10
CA ARG A 104 -3.15 19.36 -17.72
C ARG A 104 -1.70 18.86 -17.78
N PHE A 105 -1.47 17.60 -17.44
CA PHE A 105 -0.17 16.96 -17.53
C PHE A 105 0.31 16.93 -18.99
N ASN A 106 -0.53 16.48 -19.93
CA ASN A 106 -0.21 16.45 -21.36
C ASN A 106 -0.01 17.84 -21.95
N GLU A 107 -0.82 18.84 -21.56
CA GLU A 107 -0.60 20.23 -21.96
C GLU A 107 0.78 20.74 -21.58
N LEU A 108 1.26 20.44 -20.36
CA LEU A 108 2.57 20.86 -19.91
C LEU A 108 3.69 20.15 -20.67
N LEU A 109 3.57 18.83 -20.88
CA LEU A 109 4.54 18.07 -21.67
C LEU A 109 4.76 18.72 -23.05
N VAL A 110 3.68 19.00 -23.77
CA VAL A 110 3.75 19.54 -25.14
C VAL A 110 4.15 21.02 -25.13
N ASN A 111 3.39 21.86 -24.43
CA ASN A 111 3.51 23.31 -24.59
C ASN A 111 4.68 23.93 -23.81
N LYS A 112 5.06 23.34 -22.66
CA LYS A 112 6.11 23.87 -21.79
C LYS A 112 7.43 23.10 -21.96
N TYR A 113 7.37 21.77 -21.97
CA TYR A 113 8.56 20.94 -22.05
C TYR A 113 8.94 20.55 -23.49
N GLY A 114 8.10 20.89 -24.48
CA GLY A 114 8.41 20.68 -25.89
C GLY A 114 8.43 19.21 -26.29
N CYS A 115 7.74 18.34 -25.55
CA CYS A 115 7.60 16.93 -25.89
C CYS A 115 6.80 16.78 -27.19
N ASP A 116 7.22 15.85 -28.04
CA ASP A 116 6.51 15.44 -29.26
C ASP A 116 5.61 14.22 -29.01
N PHE A 117 5.21 14.02 -27.75
CA PHE A 117 4.33 12.94 -27.32
C PHE A 117 3.35 13.41 -26.23
N THR A 118 2.23 12.68 -26.13
CA THR A 118 1.28 12.72 -25.02
C THR A 118 1.34 11.40 -24.24
N VAL A 119 0.68 11.33 -23.08
CA VAL A 119 0.62 10.13 -22.24
C VAL A 119 -0.82 9.73 -22.00
N GLU A 120 -1.12 8.46 -22.22
CA GLU A 120 -2.35 7.80 -21.82
C GLU A 120 -2.08 6.97 -20.56
N PHE A 121 -2.77 7.32 -19.47
CA PHE A 121 -2.69 6.58 -18.20
C PHE A 121 -3.75 5.48 -18.16
N ARG A 122 -3.33 4.21 -18.08
CA ARG A 122 -4.23 3.05 -18.02
C ARG A 122 -4.12 2.33 -16.68
N GLY A 123 -5.23 2.29 -15.95
CA GLY A 123 -5.34 1.55 -14.71
C GLY A 123 -5.91 0.15 -14.93
N TYR A 124 -5.25 -0.89 -14.41
CA TYR A 124 -5.77 -2.26 -14.47
C TYR A 124 -6.30 -2.68 -13.10
N ASN A 125 -7.60 -3.03 -13.07
CA ASN A 125 -8.27 -3.44 -11.83
C ASN A 125 -8.01 -4.91 -11.56
N THR A 126 -6.91 -5.17 -10.87
CA THR A 126 -6.54 -6.52 -10.45
C THR A 126 -6.74 -6.65 -8.96
N SER A 127 -7.41 -7.73 -8.53
CA SER A 127 -7.77 -7.96 -7.12
C SER A 127 -6.58 -8.06 -6.16
N ASP A 128 -5.36 -8.19 -6.69
CA ASP A 128 -4.12 -8.36 -5.96
C ASP A 128 -2.89 -8.24 -6.89
N ALA A 129 -1.71 -8.20 -6.27
CA ALA A 129 -0.40 -8.11 -6.91
C ALA A 129 -0.10 -9.23 -7.92
N VAL A 130 -0.59 -10.45 -7.71
CA VAL A 130 -0.34 -11.58 -8.62
C VAL A 130 -1.10 -11.37 -9.91
N ASN A 131 -2.36 -10.96 -9.81
CA ASN A 131 -3.19 -10.69 -10.98
C ASN A 131 -2.66 -9.51 -11.77
N TYR A 132 -2.17 -8.46 -11.11
CA TYR A 132 -1.51 -7.33 -11.79
C TYR A 132 -0.30 -7.80 -12.61
N GLN A 133 0.58 -8.60 -12.00
CA GLN A 133 1.75 -9.16 -12.68
C GLN A 133 1.39 -10.06 -13.86
N ASN A 134 0.30 -10.85 -13.75
CA ASN A 134 -0.20 -11.64 -14.86
C ASN A 134 -0.74 -10.78 -16.00
N GLU A 135 -1.39 -9.66 -15.68
CA GLU A 135 -1.90 -8.71 -16.67
C GLU A 135 -0.75 -8.09 -17.48
N ILE A 136 0.31 -7.61 -16.82
CA ILE A 136 1.48 -7.05 -17.52
C ILE A 136 2.07 -8.07 -18.51
N ARG A 137 2.18 -9.35 -18.12
CA ARG A 137 2.66 -10.42 -19.02
C ARG A 137 1.71 -10.69 -20.18
N ALA A 138 0.40 -10.59 -19.95
CA ALA A 138 -0.60 -10.74 -20.99
C ALA A 138 -0.45 -9.63 -22.04
N LEU A 139 -0.27 -8.37 -21.61
CA LEU A 139 -0.02 -7.22 -22.48
C LEU A 139 1.26 -7.39 -23.31
N GLN A 140 2.34 -7.88 -22.70
CA GLN A 140 3.56 -8.21 -23.44
C GLN A 140 3.32 -9.32 -24.48
N THR A 141 2.63 -10.40 -24.09
CA THR A 141 2.38 -11.57 -24.95
C THR A 141 1.47 -11.21 -26.12
N SER A 142 0.49 -10.33 -25.92
CA SER A 142 -0.41 -9.83 -26.96
C SER A 142 0.23 -8.74 -27.83
N ASN A 143 1.43 -8.26 -27.46
CA ASN A 143 2.10 -7.11 -28.06
C ASN A 143 1.20 -5.86 -28.05
N GLU A 144 0.43 -5.68 -26.97
CA GLU A 144 -0.29 -4.44 -26.71
C GLU A 144 0.70 -3.36 -26.29
N GLN A 145 0.49 -2.14 -26.79
CA GLN A 145 1.40 -1.03 -26.52
C GLN A 145 1.43 -0.71 -25.02
N VAL A 146 2.63 -0.77 -24.45
CA VAL A 146 2.97 -0.28 -23.11
C VAL A 146 4.35 0.34 -23.24
N ASP A 147 4.52 1.55 -22.71
CA ASP A 147 5.78 2.28 -22.78
C ASP A 147 6.40 2.46 -21.41
N VAL A 148 5.57 2.79 -20.42
CA VAL A 148 5.96 2.88 -19.00
C VAL A 148 5.05 1.99 -18.18
N LEU A 149 5.62 1.27 -17.23
CA LEU A 149 4.86 0.43 -16.30
C LEU A 149 5.38 0.58 -14.88
N ILE A 150 4.47 0.49 -13.92
CA ILE A 150 4.80 0.19 -12.53
C ILE A 150 4.84 -1.32 -12.34
N THR A 151 5.77 -1.84 -11.53
CA THR A 151 5.80 -3.28 -11.24
C THR A 151 4.68 -3.73 -10.30
N GLY A 152 3.91 -2.81 -9.74
CA GLY A 152 2.78 -3.08 -8.85
C GLY A 152 3.18 -3.21 -7.38
N GLY A 153 2.17 -3.17 -6.51
CA GLY A 153 2.35 -3.32 -5.07
C GLY A 153 2.73 -4.75 -4.69
N GLY A 154 3.68 -4.91 -3.77
CA GLY A 154 3.94 -6.19 -3.14
C GLY A 154 3.02 -6.43 -1.95
N THR A 155 2.94 -7.68 -1.50
CA THR A 155 2.32 -8.04 -0.20
C THR A 155 3.26 -9.01 0.53
N ALA A 156 3.04 -9.26 1.82
CA ALA A 156 3.78 -10.29 2.57
C ALA A 156 3.75 -11.70 1.92
N ASN A 157 2.81 -11.95 1.00
CA ASN A 157 2.65 -13.20 0.26
C ASN A 157 3.11 -13.13 -1.21
N VAL A 158 3.36 -11.91 -1.71
CA VAL A 158 3.83 -11.61 -3.06
C VAL A 158 4.92 -10.56 -2.89
N ALA A 159 6.03 -10.98 -2.28
CA ALA A 159 7.17 -10.11 -2.06
C ALA A 159 7.85 -9.81 -3.41
N ASN A 160 8.28 -8.56 -3.56
CA ASN A 160 9.24 -8.09 -4.56
C ASN A 160 8.76 -8.21 -6.03
N THR A 161 7.75 -7.42 -6.38
CA THR A 161 7.20 -7.34 -7.74
C THR A 161 8.20 -6.84 -8.78
N TYR A 162 9.21 -6.07 -8.35
CA TYR A 162 10.26 -5.58 -9.23
C TYR A 162 11.15 -6.72 -9.75
N ASP A 163 11.64 -7.56 -8.85
CA ASP A 163 12.51 -8.66 -9.23
C ASP A 163 11.78 -9.69 -10.08
N LYS A 164 10.49 -9.88 -9.82
CA LYS A 164 9.61 -10.69 -10.67
C LYS A 164 9.54 -10.12 -12.10
N ALA A 165 9.34 -8.80 -12.24
CA ALA A 165 9.29 -8.15 -13.54
C ALA A 165 10.62 -8.23 -14.30
N ILE A 166 11.76 -8.15 -13.59
CA ILE A 166 13.09 -8.37 -14.18
C ILE A 166 13.23 -9.81 -14.67
N ASN A 167 12.91 -10.80 -13.82
CA ASN A 167 13.03 -12.22 -14.15
C ASN A 167 12.14 -12.64 -15.32
N ASP A 168 10.96 -12.02 -15.44
CA ASP A 168 10.04 -12.23 -16.56
C ASP A 168 10.46 -11.45 -17.83
N GLY A 169 11.49 -10.60 -17.77
CA GLY A 169 11.95 -9.80 -18.91
C GLY A 169 10.99 -8.68 -19.31
N LEU A 170 10.21 -8.15 -18.36
CA LEU A 170 9.19 -7.12 -18.61
C LEU A 170 9.79 -5.70 -18.69
N LEU A 171 10.98 -5.49 -18.13
CA LEU A 171 11.60 -4.17 -18.01
C LEU A 171 12.82 -4.02 -18.91
N GLU A 172 12.97 -2.83 -19.50
CA GLU A 172 14.17 -2.43 -20.23
C GLU A 172 15.31 -2.09 -19.24
N PRO A 173 16.54 -2.62 -19.45
CA PRO A 173 17.72 -2.17 -18.73
C PRO A 173 18.04 -0.70 -19.05
N LEU A 174 18.26 0.11 -18.01
CA LEU A 174 18.52 1.54 -18.15
C LEU A 174 20.01 1.87 -18.29
N GLY A 175 20.94 0.96 -18.00
CA GLY A 175 22.38 1.22 -17.95
C GLY A 175 22.94 2.00 -19.15
N SER A 176 22.61 1.61 -20.38
CA SER A 176 23.02 2.36 -21.59
C SER A 176 22.28 3.70 -21.76
N MET A 177 21.06 3.80 -21.26
CA MET A 177 20.21 4.99 -21.36
C MET A 177 20.64 6.08 -20.37
N LEU A 178 21.18 5.71 -19.20
CA LEU A 178 21.66 6.63 -18.16
C LEU A 178 22.80 7.54 -18.64
N GLY A 179 23.49 7.21 -19.74
CA GLY A 179 24.51 8.07 -20.36
C GLY A 179 23.98 9.24 -21.20
N THR A 180 22.71 9.19 -21.59
CA THR A 180 22.03 10.22 -22.40
C THR A 180 21.75 11.49 -21.57
N GLU A 181 21.29 12.57 -22.21
CA GLU A 181 20.90 13.80 -21.50
C GLU A 181 19.77 13.53 -20.49
N TYR A 182 18.68 12.92 -20.95
CA TYR A 182 17.55 12.56 -20.08
C TYR A 182 17.93 11.53 -19.02
N GLY A 183 18.77 10.56 -19.37
CA GLY A 183 19.28 9.56 -18.43
C GLY A 183 20.12 10.17 -17.31
N LYS A 184 21.02 11.12 -17.62
CA LYS A 184 21.82 11.85 -16.61
C LYS A 184 20.94 12.71 -15.71
N LYS A 185 19.94 13.38 -16.29
CA LYS A 185 18.98 14.19 -15.52
C LYS A 185 18.19 13.28 -14.56
N LEU A 186 17.66 12.16 -15.05
CA LEU A 186 16.99 11.15 -14.23
C LEU A 186 17.90 10.66 -13.10
N TRP A 187 19.14 10.31 -13.40
CA TRP A 187 20.13 9.89 -12.40
C TRP A 187 20.31 10.93 -11.29
N SER A 188 20.47 12.20 -11.66
CA SER A 188 20.68 13.30 -10.72
C SER A 188 19.46 13.68 -9.88
N SER A 189 18.25 13.24 -10.28
CA SER A 189 17.01 13.53 -9.56
C SER A 189 16.81 12.71 -8.30
N TYR A 190 17.59 11.65 -8.10
CA TYR A 190 17.51 10.79 -6.93
C TYR A 190 18.85 10.70 -6.22
N PRO A 191 18.85 10.69 -4.88
CA PRO A 191 20.04 10.32 -4.12
C PRO A 191 20.55 8.92 -4.47
N GLU A 192 21.87 8.71 -4.37
CA GLU A 192 22.53 7.43 -4.70
C GLU A 192 21.92 6.25 -3.93
N LYS A 193 21.50 6.46 -2.69
CA LYS A 193 20.85 5.44 -1.87
C LYS A 193 19.53 4.91 -2.46
N ILE A 194 18.79 5.72 -3.21
CA ILE A 194 17.57 5.28 -3.90
C ILE A 194 17.94 4.39 -5.08
N TRP A 195 18.95 4.77 -5.86
CA TRP A 195 19.49 3.93 -6.93
C TRP A 195 20.00 2.59 -6.43
N MET A 196 20.64 2.55 -5.26
CA MET A 196 21.08 1.29 -4.66
C MET A 196 19.91 0.35 -4.32
N ARG A 197 18.70 0.86 -4.02
CA ARG A 197 17.51 0.02 -3.74
C ARG A 197 17.03 -0.73 -4.98
N VAL A 198 17.15 -0.12 -6.15
CA VAL A 198 16.68 -0.69 -7.42
C VAL A 198 17.80 -1.31 -8.25
N CYS A 199 19.02 -1.35 -7.73
CA CYS A 199 20.14 -2.00 -8.41
C CYS A 199 20.05 -3.52 -8.28
N ARG A 200 20.21 -4.25 -9.38
CA ARG A 200 20.36 -5.71 -9.42
C ARG A 200 21.58 -6.05 -10.26
N ASP A 201 22.57 -6.71 -9.65
CA ASP A 201 23.83 -7.11 -10.30
C ASP A 201 24.55 -5.98 -11.07
N GLY A 202 24.46 -4.74 -10.58
CA GLY A 202 25.09 -3.57 -11.20
C GLY A 202 24.27 -2.92 -12.33
N GLU A 203 23.06 -3.43 -12.60
CA GLU A 203 22.13 -2.88 -13.58
C GLU A 203 20.90 -2.25 -12.90
N TYR A 204 20.21 -1.36 -13.62
CA TYR A 204 19.02 -0.64 -13.16
C TYR A 204 17.88 -0.81 -14.16
N TYR A 205 16.66 -1.04 -13.66
CA TYR A 205 15.49 -1.28 -14.52
C TYR A 205 14.33 -0.29 -14.28
N GLY A 206 14.54 0.72 -13.44
CA GLY A 206 13.50 1.70 -13.12
C GLY A 206 13.87 2.59 -11.94
N VAL A 207 12.92 3.41 -11.51
CA VAL A 207 13.04 4.36 -10.40
C VAL A 207 11.90 4.20 -9.40
N LEU A 208 12.16 4.62 -8.15
CA LEU A 208 11.17 4.72 -7.09
C LEU A 208 10.73 6.17 -6.97
N ASN A 209 9.52 6.48 -7.46
CA ASN A 209 8.94 7.82 -7.34
C ASN A 209 8.26 8.05 -5.99
N MET A 210 8.18 7.02 -5.16
CA MET A 210 7.53 7.10 -3.86
C MET A 210 8.55 7.05 -2.73
N GLU A 211 8.61 8.13 -1.96
CA GLU A 211 8.89 8.06 -0.53
C GLU A 211 7.94 9.06 0.13
N ASN A 212 6.83 8.57 0.69
CA ASN A 212 5.84 9.37 1.43
C ASN A 212 6.06 9.26 2.95
N GLY A 213 7.17 8.67 3.42
CA GLY A 213 7.31 8.37 4.85
C GLY A 213 8.68 7.94 5.30
N ASN A 214 8.78 7.71 6.61
CA ASN A 214 10.04 7.32 7.24
C ASN A 214 10.53 5.96 6.74
N GLY A 215 9.69 5.13 6.12
CA GLY A 215 10.10 3.86 5.49
C GLY A 215 10.53 2.78 6.49
N HIS A 216 10.39 3.05 7.79
CA HIS A 216 10.68 2.13 8.87
C HIS A 216 9.81 2.47 10.10
N PRO A 217 9.54 1.49 10.99
CA PRO A 217 8.80 1.75 12.21
C PRO A 217 9.58 2.65 13.16
N LEU A 218 8.93 3.67 13.72
CA LEU A 218 9.50 4.57 14.72
C LEU A 218 8.96 4.23 16.10
N ILE A 219 9.78 4.33 17.16
CA ILE A 219 9.26 4.36 18.53
C ILE A 219 8.98 5.81 18.91
N LEU A 220 7.70 6.16 19.04
CA LEU A 220 7.23 7.48 19.41
C LEU A 220 6.59 7.44 20.80
N ILE A 221 7.11 8.25 21.73
CA ILE A 221 6.55 8.40 23.07
C ILE A 221 5.77 9.70 23.14
N ASN A 222 4.52 9.63 23.57
CA ASN A 222 3.73 10.83 23.83
C ASN A 222 4.38 11.64 24.96
N SER A 223 4.72 12.90 24.66
CA SER A 223 5.45 13.83 25.55
C SER A 223 4.85 13.92 26.95
N LYS A 224 3.52 13.76 27.10
CA LYS A 224 2.82 13.74 28.39
C LYS A 224 3.38 12.71 29.38
N TYR A 225 3.97 11.61 28.89
CA TYR A 225 4.50 10.52 29.71
C TYR A 225 6.01 10.61 29.95
N ILE A 226 6.66 11.65 29.44
CA ILE A 226 8.09 11.90 29.63
C ILE A 226 8.28 12.91 30.77
N LYS A 227 9.05 12.52 31.78
CA LYS A 227 9.48 13.43 32.87
C LYS A 227 10.84 14.05 32.61
N ASP A 228 11.68 13.32 31.88
CA ASP A 228 13.06 13.67 31.52
C ASP A 228 13.30 13.12 30.11
N GLU A 229 13.63 14.00 29.17
CA GLU A 229 13.85 13.64 27.76
C GLU A 229 14.96 12.60 27.59
N SER A 230 15.90 12.47 28.53
CA SER A 230 16.94 11.43 28.48
C SER A 230 16.39 10.00 28.50
N VAL A 231 15.10 9.80 28.81
CA VAL A 231 14.46 8.48 28.70
C VAL A 231 14.54 7.92 27.26
N VAL A 232 14.48 8.80 26.25
CA VAL A 232 14.47 8.38 24.84
C VAL A 232 15.81 7.85 24.37
N GLU A 233 16.90 8.24 25.04
CA GLU A 233 18.25 7.72 24.80
C GLU A 233 18.45 6.31 25.36
N ASN A 234 17.60 5.92 26.32
CA ASN A 234 17.67 4.64 27.02
C ASN A 234 16.77 3.55 26.40
N ILE A 235 15.81 3.93 25.55
CA ILE A 235 14.90 2.99 24.89
C ILE A 235 15.47 2.63 23.53
N LYS A 236 16.00 1.41 23.39
CA LYS A 236 16.66 0.94 22.17
C LYS A 236 16.08 -0.36 21.64
N THR A 237 15.39 -1.13 22.48
CA THR A 237 14.69 -2.35 22.09
C THR A 237 13.20 -2.29 22.42
N ILE A 238 12.44 -3.23 21.86
CA ILE A 238 11.02 -3.38 22.17
C ILE A 238 10.82 -3.78 23.65
N GLU A 239 11.74 -4.52 24.25
CA GLU A 239 11.71 -4.81 25.69
C GLU A 239 11.92 -3.57 26.55
N ASP A 240 12.75 -2.62 26.13
CA ASP A 240 12.91 -1.33 26.83
C ASP A 240 11.59 -0.54 26.81
N VAL A 241 10.84 -0.60 25.70
CA VAL A 241 9.49 -0.03 25.63
C VAL A 241 8.55 -0.67 26.65
N TYR A 242 8.58 -2.00 26.78
CA TYR A 242 7.75 -2.69 27.78
C TYR A 242 8.14 -2.30 29.20
N ALA A 243 9.44 -2.24 29.50
CA ALA A 243 9.94 -1.80 30.80
C ALA A 243 9.55 -0.35 31.11
N PHE A 244 9.59 0.53 30.11
CA PHE A 244 9.14 1.91 30.24
C PHE A 244 7.65 1.98 30.57
N ILE A 245 6.79 1.29 29.81
CA ILE A 245 5.35 1.23 30.06
C ILE A 245 5.06 0.72 31.47
N ASP A 246 5.70 -0.38 31.89
CA ASP A 246 5.52 -0.97 33.21
C ASP A 246 5.95 -0.01 34.34
N SER A 247 6.98 0.81 34.10
CA SER A 247 7.49 1.78 35.08
C SER A 247 6.50 2.92 35.39
N LEU A 248 5.55 3.19 34.49
CA LEU A 248 4.53 4.22 34.68
C LEU A 248 3.41 3.79 35.65
N GLY A 249 3.29 2.48 35.92
CA GLY A 249 2.24 1.93 36.77
C GLY A 249 0.86 1.98 36.11
N GLU A 250 -0.18 2.37 36.86
CA GLU A 250 -1.54 2.44 36.33
C GLU A 250 -1.67 3.59 35.32
N ILE A 251 -1.90 3.23 34.06
CA ILE A 251 -2.22 4.19 32.99
C ILE A 251 -3.68 4.68 33.15
N GLU A 252 -3.96 5.90 32.73
CA GLU A 252 -5.31 6.50 32.75
C GLU A 252 -6.32 5.72 31.88
N GLU A 253 -7.61 5.72 32.25
CA GLU A 253 -8.68 5.13 31.43
C GLU A 253 -8.80 5.86 30.08
N GLY A 254 -9.05 5.12 29.00
CA GLY A 254 -9.16 5.69 27.65
C GLY A 254 -7.83 6.01 26.97
N ILE A 255 -6.70 5.59 27.55
CA ILE A 255 -5.37 5.62 26.94
C ILE A 255 -4.87 4.20 26.72
N ILE A 256 -4.34 3.92 25.52
CA ILE A 256 -3.72 2.65 25.16
C ILE A 256 -2.21 2.71 25.45
N PRO A 257 -1.67 1.85 26.34
CA PRO A 257 -0.23 1.88 26.64
C PRO A 257 0.68 1.68 25.41
N LEU A 258 0.32 0.78 24.49
CA LEU A 258 1.09 0.52 23.28
C LEU A 258 0.17 0.48 22.06
N VAL A 259 0.42 1.36 21.10
CA VAL A 259 -0.14 1.29 19.74
C VAL A 259 0.93 0.71 18.82
N ALA A 260 0.74 -0.51 18.34
CA ALA A 260 1.63 -1.16 17.38
C ALA A 260 0.91 -2.29 16.64
N ASP A 261 1.45 -2.67 15.49
CA ASP A 261 1.17 -3.97 14.87
C ASP A 261 2.39 -4.89 14.98
N LEU A 262 2.20 -6.18 14.74
CA LEU A 262 3.27 -7.17 14.90
C LEU A 262 4.40 -7.00 13.88
N ASP A 263 4.08 -6.55 12.67
CA ASP A 263 5.07 -6.34 11.62
C ASP A 263 5.97 -5.17 12.01
N SER A 264 5.40 -4.06 12.51
CA SER A 264 6.14 -2.90 13.03
C SER A 264 7.08 -3.26 14.20
N LEU A 265 6.63 -4.10 15.15
CA LEU A 265 7.50 -4.57 16.24
C LEU A 265 8.67 -5.40 15.68
N TYR A 266 8.39 -6.25 14.70
CA TYR A 266 9.36 -7.17 14.14
C TYR A 266 10.38 -6.47 13.21
N GLU A 267 9.90 -5.61 12.32
CA GLU A 267 10.71 -4.78 11.42
C GLU A 267 11.65 -3.86 12.20
N PHE A 268 11.19 -3.30 13.33
CA PHE A 268 12.02 -2.50 14.21
C PHE A 268 13.26 -3.26 14.72
N GLU A 269 13.11 -4.55 15.02
CA GLU A 269 14.18 -5.38 15.57
C GLU A 269 15.15 -5.96 14.52
N SER A 270 15.11 -5.46 13.28
CA SER A 270 15.86 -5.99 12.12
C SER A 270 15.23 -7.21 11.46
N GLY A 271 13.91 -7.34 11.56
CA GLY A 271 13.14 -8.41 10.94
C GLY A 271 12.80 -8.18 9.47
N TYR A 272 12.72 -9.26 8.70
CA TYR A 272 12.18 -9.28 7.33
C TYR A 272 11.17 -10.41 7.12
N THR A 273 10.08 -10.17 6.40
CA THR A 273 9.12 -11.22 6.06
C THR A 273 9.43 -11.82 4.69
N PHE A 274 9.98 -13.05 4.65
CA PHE A 274 10.22 -13.76 3.40
C PHE A 274 8.92 -14.28 2.77
N TYR A 275 8.06 -14.90 3.60
CA TYR A 275 6.78 -15.44 3.14
C TYR A 275 5.86 -15.80 4.30
N SER A 276 4.66 -15.21 4.38
CA SER A 276 3.67 -15.53 5.43
C SER A 276 4.29 -15.44 6.84
N CYS A 277 4.37 -16.54 7.59
CA CYS A 277 5.00 -16.60 8.91
C CYS A 277 6.49 -17.00 8.89
N ILE A 278 7.15 -16.98 7.73
CA ILE A 278 8.59 -17.21 7.60
C ILE A 278 9.28 -15.86 7.62
N LEU A 279 9.97 -15.63 8.73
CA LEU A 279 10.60 -14.37 9.10
C LEU A 279 12.12 -14.52 9.02
N GLY A 280 12.83 -13.42 8.77
CA GLY A 280 14.27 -13.33 8.56
C GLY A 280 14.95 -12.41 9.55
N ARG A 281 15.97 -12.88 10.26
CA ARG A 281 16.73 -12.02 11.17
C ARG A 281 18.21 -12.02 10.81
N GLU A 282 18.86 -10.90 11.08
CA GLU A 282 20.30 -10.73 10.94
C GLU A 282 21.00 -11.00 12.27
N ASN A 283 22.02 -11.85 12.23
CA ASN A 283 22.87 -12.19 13.37
C ASN A 283 24.35 -12.12 12.95
N ASN A 284 25.07 -11.10 13.41
CA ASN A 284 26.51 -10.89 13.16
C ASN A 284 26.93 -10.89 11.68
N GLY A 285 26.17 -10.17 10.85
CA GLY A 285 26.33 -10.05 9.41
C GLY A 285 25.71 -11.19 8.61
N LYS A 286 25.03 -12.15 9.26
CA LYS A 286 24.42 -13.31 8.59
C LYS A 286 22.91 -13.34 8.82
N TRP A 287 22.16 -13.38 7.73
CA TRP A 287 20.73 -13.59 7.71
C TRP A 287 20.36 -15.07 7.75
N GLU A 288 19.33 -15.37 8.53
CA GLU A 288 18.66 -16.66 8.58
C GLU A 288 17.14 -16.47 8.56
N ALA A 289 16.44 -17.41 7.91
CA ALA A 289 14.99 -17.51 7.97
C ALA A 289 14.54 -18.51 9.03
N TYR A 290 13.46 -18.20 9.73
CA TYR A 290 12.88 -19.02 10.79
C TYR A 290 11.35 -18.94 10.79
N PHE A 291 10.72 -19.89 11.48
CA PHE A 291 9.27 -19.92 11.62
C PHE A 291 8.83 -19.07 12.83
N ALA A 292 8.12 -17.97 12.59
CA ALA A 292 7.68 -17.04 13.64
C ALA A 292 6.90 -17.71 14.78
N LEU A 293 6.05 -18.68 14.46
CA LEU A 293 5.19 -19.35 15.44
C LEU A 293 5.94 -20.37 16.33
N GLU A 294 7.21 -20.63 16.05
CA GLU A 294 8.13 -21.40 16.91
C GLU A 294 9.09 -20.50 17.71
N ASP A 295 9.10 -19.19 17.46
CA ASP A 295 10.02 -18.26 18.12
C ASP A 295 9.41 -17.68 19.41
N GLU A 296 10.09 -17.91 20.54
CA GLU A 296 9.61 -17.49 21.85
C GLU A 296 9.51 -15.97 21.99
N LYS A 297 10.42 -15.23 21.35
CA LYS A 297 10.45 -13.77 21.38
C LYS A 297 9.26 -13.19 20.64
N TYR A 298 9.01 -13.67 19.41
CA TYR A 298 7.83 -13.33 18.62
C TYR A 298 6.52 -13.61 19.37
N LEU A 299 6.39 -14.79 19.99
CA LEU A 299 5.23 -15.15 20.82
C LEU A 299 5.11 -14.25 22.08
N SER A 300 6.22 -13.76 22.62
CA SER A 300 6.22 -12.79 23.73
C SER A 300 5.68 -11.43 23.30
N HIS A 301 6.09 -10.92 22.13
CA HIS A 301 5.58 -9.66 21.59
C HIS A 301 4.07 -9.71 21.37
N ILE A 302 3.52 -10.84 20.88
CA ILE A 302 2.07 -11.04 20.77
C ILE A 302 1.37 -10.88 22.11
N LYS A 303 1.90 -11.50 23.18
CA LYS A 303 1.31 -11.42 24.52
C LYS A 303 1.33 -9.98 25.04
N LYS A 304 2.47 -9.28 24.88
CA LYS A 304 2.64 -7.89 25.31
C LYS A 304 1.77 -6.93 24.51
N LEU A 305 1.66 -7.13 23.20
CA LEU A 305 0.76 -6.36 22.35
C LEU A 305 -0.70 -6.57 22.75
N ARG A 306 -1.08 -7.79 23.16
CA ARG A 306 -2.42 -8.03 23.70
C ARG A 306 -2.62 -7.33 25.04
N GLU A 307 -1.67 -7.48 25.96
CA GLU A 307 -1.69 -6.87 27.30
C GLU A 307 -1.84 -5.35 27.22
N TYR A 308 -1.04 -4.69 26.39
CA TYR A 308 -1.00 -3.23 26.28
C TYR A 308 -1.97 -2.65 25.24
N GLY A 309 -2.16 -3.32 24.10
CA GLY A 309 -2.91 -2.79 22.95
C GLY A 309 -4.42 -3.04 23.00
N THR A 310 -4.91 -3.90 23.91
CA THR A 310 -6.35 -4.22 24.03
C THR A 310 -6.99 -3.71 25.32
N ALA A 311 -6.21 -3.08 26.19
CA ALA A 311 -6.73 -2.50 27.42
C ALA A 311 -7.53 -1.21 27.13
N LYS A 312 -8.75 -1.11 27.69
CA LYS A 312 -9.54 0.12 27.89
C LYS A 312 -10.45 0.63 26.76
N GLY A 313 -11.26 -0.25 26.17
CA GLY A 313 -12.51 0.16 25.49
C GLY A 313 -12.33 1.01 24.22
N MET A 314 -11.11 1.06 23.68
CA MET A 314 -10.74 1.81 22.48
C MET A 314 -9.91 0.91 21.56
N SER A 315 -10.06 1.05 20.25
CA SER A 315 -9.19 0.36 19.29
C SER A 315 -7.85 1.09 19.14
N GLN A 316 -6.79 0.36 18.79
CA GLN A 316 -5.49 0.96 18.48
C GLN A 316 -5.59 2.03 17.37
N SER A 317 -6.40 1.79 16.35
CA SER A 317 -6.65 2.77 15.28
C SER A 317 -7.29 4.07 15.79
N ALA A 318 -8.25 3.97 16.72
CA ALA A 318 -8.83 5.15 17.35
C ALA A 318 -7.82 5.85 18.26
N ALA A 319 -7.00 5.10 19.01
CA ALA A 319 -5.96 5.68 19.86
C ALA A 319 -4.91 6.45 19.04
N LYS A 320 -4.43 5.87 17.93
CA LYS A 320 -3.54 6.55 16.97
C LYS A 320 -4.16 7.85 16.48
N THR A 321 -5.38 7.78 15.95
CA THR A 321 -6.09 8.94 15.38
C THR A 321 -6.29 10.06 16.39
N LEU A 322 -6.53 9.72 17.66
CA LEU A 322 -6.87 10.68 18.72
C LEU A 322 -5.68 11.07 19.60
N GLY A 323 -4.48 10.55 19.34
CA GLY A 323 -3.30 10.80 20.20
C GLY A 323 -3.40 10.17 21.60
N LYS A 324 -4.22 9.13 21.77
CA LYS A 324 -4.54 8.51 23.06
C LYS A 324 -3.71 7.27 23.35
N PHE A 325 -2.40 7.45 23.35
CA PHE A 325 -1.44 6.39 23.60
C PHE A 325 -0.28 6.88 24.49
N VAL A 326 0.43 5.93 25.11
CA VAL A 326 1.71 6.20 25.79
C VAL A 326 2.85 6.08 24.79
N VAL A 327 3.00 4.89 24.17
CA VAL A 327 3.98 4.62 23.13
C VAL A 327 3.27 4.16 21.85
N MET A 328 3.77 4.61 20.71
CA MET A 328 3.39 4.12 19.40
C MET A 328 4.62 3.58 18.68
N ILE A 329 4.48 2.42 18.04
CA ILE A 329 5.50 1.82 17.18
C ILE A 329 4.88 1.58 15.82
N ASP A 330 5.22 2.43 14.86
CA ASP A 330 4.54 2.48 13.56
C ASP A 330 5.40 3.14 12.49
N SER A 331 5.21 2.73 11.24
CA SER A 331 5.76 3.42 10.06
C SER A 331 4.82 4.55 9.66
N MET A 332 5.28 5.80 9.80
CA MET A 332 4.44 6.97 9.51
C MET A 332 4.91 7.75 8.29
N PRO A 333 3.98 8.30 7.49
CA PRO A 333 4.33 9.25 6.46
C PRO A 333 4.88 10.53 7.07
N MET A 334 5.80 11.22 6.39
CA MET A 334 6.40 12.46 6.90
C MET A 334 5.36 13.59 6.99
N SER A 335 4.27 13.47 6.25
CA SER A 335 3.10 14.35 6.35
C SER A 335 2.32 14.18 7.66
N ASP A 336 2.43 13.02 8.33
CA ASP A 336 1.80 12.74 9.62
C ASP A 336 2.77 12.76 10.80
N TYR A 337 4.09 12.61 10.58
CA TYR A 337 5.12 12.72 11.61
C TYR A 337 6.36 13.48 11.09
N SER A 338 6.74 14.56 11.77
CA SER A 338 8.01 15.27 11.54
C SER A 338 8.35 16.12 12.75
N GLY A 339 9.65 16.31 13.02
CA GLY A 339 10.13 17.27 14.03
C GLY A 339 9.50 17.10 15.42
N ASN A 340 9.42 15.87 15.94
CA ASN A 340 8.80 15.54 17.24
C ASN A 340 7.30 15.87 17.35
N SER A 341 6.58 15.91 16.23
CA SER A 341 5.15 16.12 16.20
C SER A 341 4.47 15.07 15.34
N ILE A 342 3.31 14.57 15.81
CA ILE A 342 2.39 13.82 14.96
C ILE A 342 1.08 14.57 14.74
N ARG A 343 0.41 14.31 13.61
CA ARG A 343 -0.95 14.81 13.35
C ARG A 343 -1.99 13.88 13.94
N VAL A 344 -2.88 14.47 14.74
CA VAL A 344 -3.99 13.76 15.40
C VAL A 344 -5.27 14.60 15.32
N LYS A 345 -6.40 13.98 15.65
CA LYS A 345 -7.73 14.60 15.58
C LYS A 345 -8.37 14.72 16.94
N GLU A 346 -9.29 15.67 17.09
CA GLU A 346 -9.98 15.89 18.38
C GLU A 346 -10.98 14.75 18.63
N ASN A 347 -11.66 14.36 17.56
CA ASN A 347 -12.58 13.25 17.51
C ASN A 347 -12.57 12.64 16.10
N ALA A 348 -13.15 11.47 15.93
CA ALA A 348 -13.15 10.74 14.66
C ALA A 348 -13.90 11.47 13.53
N GLN A 349 -14.77 12.45 13.85
CA GLN A 349 -15.54 13.23 12.88
C GLN A 349 -14.84 14.52 12.45
N SER A 350 -13.75 14.93 13.11
CA SER A 350 -13.01 16.14 12.77
C SER A 350 -12.34 16.03 11.40
N SER A 351 -12.47 17.10 10.60
CA SER A 351 -11.67 17.33 9.40
C SER A 351 -10.33 18.00 9.71
N GLU A 352 -10.22 18.64 10.89
CA GLU A 352 -9.02 19.34 11.32
C GLU A 352 -8.09 18.40 12.10
N TYR A 353 -6.78 18.62 11.88
CA TYR A 353 -5.69 17.98 12.61
C TYR A 353 -5.02 18.99 13.52
N TYR A 354 -4.54 18.52 14.67
CA TYR A 354 -3.61 19.24 15.52
C TYR A 354 -2.32 18.45 15.69
N GLU A 355 -1.28 19.15 16.10
CA GLU A 355 0.03 18.58 16.38
C GLU A 355 0.07 18.10 17.83
N LEU A 356 0.38 16.82 18.02
CA LEU A 356 0.71 16.25 19.32
C LEU A 356 2.23 16.09 19.39
N GLU A 357 2.83 16.69 20.41
CA GLU A 357 4.25 16.54 20.70
C GLU A 357 4.56 15.10 21.15
N VAL A 358 5.49 14.47 20.45
CA VAL A 358 6.02 13.13 20.72
C VAL A 358 7.54 13.17 20.64
N TYR A 359 8.21 12.25 21.33
CA TYR A 359 9.65 12.08 21.19
C TYR A 359 9.97 10.75 20.54
N GLU A 360 10.79 10.79 19.50
CA GLU A 360 11.35 9.60 18.87
C GLU A 360 12.48 9.02 19.71
N CYS A 361 12.44 7.71 19.95
CA CYS A 361 13.57 6.99 20.53
C CYS A 361 14.51 6.56 19.40
N ALA A 362 15.79 6.90 19.53
CA ALA A 362 16.76 6.65 18.48
C ALA A 362 17.02 5.14 18.29
N SER A 363 16.86 4.64 17.06
CA SER A 363 17.49 3.37 16.68
C SER A 363 19.01 3.58 16.60
N ALA A 364 19.75 2.89 17.48
CA ALA A 364 21.20 3.01 17.55
C ALA A 364 21.90 2.53 16.26
N ASP A 365 21.25 1.64 15.51
CA ASP A 365 21.84 0.90 14.41
C ASP A 365 21.30 1.28 13.03
N GLY A 366 20.37 2.23 12.90
CA GLY A 366 19.74 2.56 11.62
C GLY A 366 18.77 1.46 11.15
N TRP A 367 18.21 1.63 9.95
CA TRP A 367 17.05 0.83 9.51
C TRP A 367 17.35 0.08 8.25
N TYR A 368 16.88 -1.16 8.18
CA TYR A 368 16.99 -1.95 6.99
C TYR A 368 15.80 -1.68 6.06
N GLU A 369 16.09 -1.30 4.83
CA GLU A 369 15.11 -1.30 3.76
C GLU A 369 15.06 -2.67 3.11
N TYR A 370 13.87 -3.19 2.81
CA TYR A 370 13.72 -4.60 2.50
C TYR A 370 13.03 -4.92 1.17
N MET A 371 12.38 -3.96 0.50
CA MET A 371 11.65 -4.27 -0.73
C MET A 371 11.68 -3.14 -1.76
N SER A 372 11.91 -3.53 -3.01
CA SER A 372 11.70 -2.67 -4.18
C SER A 372 10.40 -3.14 -4.82
N ASN A 373 9.26 -2.65 -4.33
CA ASN A 373 7.99 -2.79 -5.04
C ASN A 373 7.66 -1.46 -5.72
N MET A 374 6.65 -1.46 -6.59
CA MET A 374 6.16 -0.22 -7.21
C MET A 374 7.23 0.56 -7.98
N VAL A 375 8.25 -0.14 -8.49
CA VAL A 375 9.27 0.49 -9.34
C VAL A 375 8.64 0.85 -10.67
N ILE A 376 8.90 2.07 -11.14
CA ILE A 376 8.44 2.56 -12.43
C ILE A 376 9.59 2.38 -13.42
N GLY A 377 9.35 1.61 -14.48
CA GLY A 377 10.34 1.31 -15.50
C GLY A 377 9.76 1.41 -16.91
N ILE A 378 10.65 1.26 -17.89
CA ILE A 378 10.30 1.25 -19.31
C ILE A 378 9.96 -0.19 -19.69
N ALA A 379 8.86 -0.41 -20.38
CA ALA A 379 8.50 -1.75 -20.86
C ALA A 379 9.52 -2.23 -21.88
N SER A 380 9.99 -3.48 -21.75
CA SER A 380 11.02 -4.03 -22.66
C SER A 380 10.59 -4.09 -24.13
N TRP A 381 9.28 -4.14 -24.37
CA TRP A 381 8.64 -4.16 -25.68
C TRP A 381 8.14 -2.80 -26.17
N SER A 382 8.44 -1.70 -25.45
CA SER A 382 8.09 -0.35 -25.89
C SER A 382 8.74 -0.02 -27.24
N HIS A 383 7.98 0.65 -28.11
CA HIS A 383 8.48 1.21 -29.36
C HIS A 383 8.98 2.66 -29.21
N TYR A 384 8.77 3.28 -28.04
CA TYR A 384 9.08 4.67 -27.73
C TYR A 384 10.00 4.80 -26.51
N LYS A 385 11.10 4.03 -26.49
CA LYS A 385 12.01 3.95 -25.33
C LYS A 385 12.69 5.28 -24.99
N GLU A 386 13.04 6.08 -26.01
CA GLU A 386 13.69 7.38 -25.80
C GLU A 386 12.69 8.38 -25.18
N GLU A 387 11.46 8.42 -25.68
CA GLU A 387 10.37 9.24 -25.16
C GLU A 387 9.94 8.79 -23.76
N ALA A 388 9.90 7.47 -23.50
CA ALA A 388 9.65 6.93 -22.18
C ALA A 388 10.73 7.35 -21.17
N LEU A 389 12.02 7.33 -21.56
CA LEU A 389 13.10 7.86 -20.72
C LEU A 389 12.94 9.36 -20.47
N GLN A 390 12.58 10.14 -21.50
CA GLN A 390 12.29 11.56 -21.36
C GLN A 390 11.14 11.80 -20.38
N LEU A 391 10.05 11.02 -20.47
CA LEU A 391 8.93 11.09 -19.54
C LEU A 391 9.35 10.80 -18.10
N LEU A 392 10.08 9.70 -17.86
CA LEU A 392 10.59 9.37 -16.52
C LEU A 392 11.49 10.48 -15.97
N SER A 393 12.38 11.02 -16.81
CA SER A 393 13.27 12.12 -16.46
C SER A 393 12.50 13.38 -16.07
N LEU A 394 11.46 13.75 -16.83
CA LEU A 394 10.62 14.91 -16.54
C LEU A 394 9.79 14.73 -15.27
N ILE A 395 9.15 13.58 -15.08
CA ILE A 395 8.42 13.27 -13.84
C ILE A 395 9.37 13.37 -12.64
N ALA A 396 10.57 12.80 -12.75
CA ALA A 396 11.55 12.77 -11.68
C ALA A 396 12.12 14.15 -11.31
N SER A 397 12.15 15.09 -12.24
CA SER A 397 12.91 16.35 -12.10
C SER A 397 12.07 17.62 -12.09
N GLU A 398 10.82 17.57 -12.53
CA GLU A 398 9.95 18.76 -12.66
C GLU A 398 8.86 18.75 -11.58
N PRO A 399 8.94 19.62 -10.54
CA PRO A 399 7.98 19.64 -9.45
C PRO A 399 6.53 19.84 -9.90
N GLU A 400 6.28 20.63 -10.95
CA GLU A 400 4.92 20.88 -11.45
C GLU A 400 4.25 19.59 -11.97
N LEU A 401 5.00 18.74 -12.68
CA LEU A 401 4.50 17.45 -13.16
C LEU A 401 4.28 16.48 -12.00
N SER A 402 5.23 16.42 -11.06
CA SER A 402 5.10 15.58 -9.87
C SER A 402 3.94 16.00 -8.96
N ASN A 403 3.74 17.30 -8.76
CA ASN A 403 2.62 17.84 -7.98
C ASN A 403 1.27 17.51 -8.63
N LEU A 404 1.15 17.53 -9.96
CA LEU A 404 -0.07 17.10 -10.65
C LEU A 404 -0.39 15.64 -10.34
N LEU A 405 0.61 14.76 -10.43
CA LEU A 405 0.45 13.32 -10.19
C LEU A 405 0.30 12.96 -8.70
N ALA A 406 0.67 13.84 -7.78
CA ALA A 406 0.53 13.64 -6.34
C ALA A 406 -0.73 14.29 -5.75
N TYR A 407 -1.04 15.52 -6.15
CA TYR A 407 -2.04 16.38 -5.49
C TYR A 407 -3.13 16.89 -6.44
N GLY A 408 -2.92 16.79 -7.75
CA GLY A 408 -3.80 17.30 -8.79
C GLY A 408 -3.50 18.74 -9.22
N VAL A 409 -4.45 19.38 -9.87
CA VAL A 409 -4.38 20.77 -10.36
C VAL A 409 -4.51 21.82 -9.23
N GLU A 410 -3.53 22.72 -9.10
CA GLU A 410 -3.56 23.87 -8.19
C GLU A 410 -4.76 24.80 -8.49
N ASN A 411 -5.31 25.43 -7.45
CA ASN A 411 -6.52 26.27 -7.43
C ASN A 411 -7.84 25.53 -7.69
N HIS A 412 -7.79 24.30 -8.18
CA HIS A 412 -8.96 23.42 -8.30
C HIS A 412 -8.99 22.36 -7.18
N HIS A 413 -7.94 21.55 -7.05
CA HIS A 413 -7.84 20.48 -6.05
C HIS A 413 -7.21 20.94 -4.72
N TYR A 414 -6.21 21.83 -4.79
CA TYR A 414 -5.52 22.38 -3.62
C TYR A 414 -5.12 23.83 -3.84
N THR A 415 -4.71 24.53 -2.78
CA THR A 415 -3.94 25.79 -2.83
C THR A 415 -2.67 25.66 -2.01
N LEU A 416 -1.71 26.54 -2.24
CA LEU A 416 -0.53 26.67 -1.39
C LEU A 416 -0.76 27.65 -0.25
N ASN A 417 -0.35 27.27 0.95
CA ASN A 417 -0.17 28.16 2.09
C ASN A 417 1.24 27.98 2.63
N GLU A 418 2.10 29.00 2.51
CA GLU A 418 3.53 28.92 2.88
C GLU A 418 4.21 27.67 2.28
N ASP A 419 4.04 27.49 0.96
CA ASP A 419 4.53 26.35 0.17
C ASP A 419 3.91 24.98 0.51
N ARG A 420 2.99 24.90 1.48
CA ARG A 420 2.32 23.66 1.87
C ARG A 420 0.97 23.45 1.17
N ILE A 421 0.68 22.19 0.88
CA ILE A 421 -0.59 21.77 0.28
C ILE A 421 -1.76 21.94 1.26
N VAL A 422 -2.78 22.69 0.83
CA VAL A 422 -4.09 22.79 1.49
C VAL A 422 -5.15 22.31 0.52
N TYR A 423 -5.72 21.13 0.78
CA TYR A 423 -6.79 20.55 -0.05
C TYR A 423 -8.06 21.39 0.00
N LYS A 424 -8.68 21.54 -1.16
CA LYS A 424 -9.98 22.22 -1.31
C LYS A 424 -11.10 21.19 -1.37
N GLU A 425 -12.29 21.61 -0.98
CA GLU A 425 -13.48 20.94 -1.45
C GLU A 425 -13.63 21.20 -2.95
N PHE A 426 -13.86 20.14 -3.71
CA PHE A 426 -14.11 20.20 -5.14
C PHE A 426 -15.19 19.19 -5.52
N ASP A 427 -15.80 19.41 -6.69
CA ASP A 427 -16.81 18.51 -7.21
C ASP A 427 -16.17 17.17 -7.64
N ARG A 428 -16.49 16.12 -6.88
CA ARG A 428 -16.03 14.75 -7.11
C ARG A 428 -16.84 14.01 -8.17
N SER A 429 -17.85 14.62 -8.78
CA SER A 429 -18.60 14.03 -9.90
C SER A 429 -17.70 13.69 -11.10
N ASN A 430 -16.61 14.46 -11.25
CA ASN A 430 -15.63 14.29 -12.33
C ASN A 430 -14.47 13.34 -11.98
N GLY A 431 -14.39 12.88 -10.73
CA GLY A 431 -13.31 11.99 -10.28
C GLY A 431 -12.80 12.30 -8.87
N ARG A 432 -11.88 11.45 -8.40
CA ARG A 432 -11.18 11.60 -7.11
C ARG A 432 -9.81 12.24 -7.30
N LEU A 433 -9.21 12.65 -6.17
CA LEU A 433 -7.79 13.01 -6.11
C LEU A 433 -6.89 11.81 -6.46
N PRO A 434 -5.66 12.08 -6.92
CA PRO A 434 -4.61 11.08 -6.95
C PRO A 434 -4.41 10.46 -5.57
N ASN A 435 -3.96 9.21 -5.55
CA ASN A 435 -3.59 8.57 -4.30
C ASN A 435 -2.13 8.91 -3.98
N GLU A 436 -1.91 9.77 -2.99
CA GLU A 436 -0.55 10.18 -2.58
C GLU A 436 0.34 8.99 -2.18
N SER A 437 -0.25 7.94 -1.59
CA SER A 437 0.48 6.72 -1.19
C SER A 437 0.83 5.81 -2.37
N LEU A 438 0.33 6.11 -3.58
CA LEU A 438 0.58 5.41 -4.83
C LEU A 438 0.92 6.42 -5.95
N SER A 439 1.55 7.55 -5.59
CA SER A 439 1.79 8.62 -6.55
C SER A 439 2.72 8.14 -7.67
N LEU A 440 2.36 8.52 -8.90
CA LEU A 440 3.21 8.31 -10.08
C LEU A 440 4.29 9.40 -10.21
N GLY A 441 4.14 10.51 -9.48
CA GLY A 441 5.10 11.62 -9.42
C GLY A 441 6.20 11.38 -8.39
N ASN A 442 7.39 11.96 -8.59
CA ASN A 442 8.47 11.90 -7.62
C ASN A 442 8.12 12.72 -6.37
N TYR A 443 7.66 12.03 -5.32
CA TYR A 443 7.17 12.64 -4.08
C TYR A 443 8.24 13.42 -3.32
N MET A 444 9.54 13.17 -3.58
CA MET A 444 10.62 13.93 -2.93
C MET A 444 10.72 15.38 -3.43
N ILE A 445 10.18 15.70 -4.61
CA ILE A 445 10.22 17.06 -5.18
C ILE A 445 8.85 17.75 -5.21
N THR A 446 7.81 17.11 -4.68
CA THR A 446 6.50 17.73 -4.57
C THR A 446 6.48 18.77 -3.44
N ASN A 447 5.51 19.68 -3.48
CA ASN A 447 5.26 20.59 -2.37
C ASN A 447 4.96 19.80 -1.08
N PRO A 448 5.42 20.28 0.10
CA PRO A 448 5.16 19.58 1.35
C PRO A 448 3.66 19.56 1.71
N SER A 449 3.18 18.42 2.21
CA SER A 449 1.85 18.27 2.80
C SER A 449 1.96 18.01 4.31
N GLY A 450 0.97 18.44 5.09
CA GLY A 450 0.96 18.21 6.55
C GLY A 450 2.25 18.69 7.23
N LEU A 451 2.93 17.77 7.92
CA LEU A 451 4.17 18.00 8.66
C LEU A 451 5.45 17.84 7.83
N GLU A 452 5.37 17.55 6.52
CA GLU A 452 6.56 17.35 5.71
C GLU A 452 7.54 18.54 5.81
N PRO A 453 8.85 18.30 5.89
CA PRO A 453 9.84 19.37 5.83
C PRO A 453 9.82 20.04 4.45
N LEU A 454 10.18 21.32 4.39
CA LEU A 454 10.29 22.04 3.12
C LEU A 454 11.40 21.43 2.23
N ASP A 455 12.51 21.01 2.82
CA ASP A 455 13.61 20.31 2.14
C ASP A 455 13.50 18.79 2.36
N LYS A 456 12.63 18.17 1.55
CA LYS A 456 12.36 16.73 1.63
C LYS A 456 13.58 15.91 1.25
N ILE A 457 14.28 16.27 0.17
CA ILE A 457 15.46 15.53 -0.31
C ILE A 457 16.54 15.48 0.77
N SER A 458 16.91 16.61 1.37
CA SER A 458 17.93 16.61 2.42
C SER A 458 17.50 15.83 3.65
N THR A 459 16.20 15.85 3.98
CA THR A 459 15.69 15.10 5.13
C THR A 459 15.77 13.60 4.86
N TYR A 460 15.34 13.17 3.67
CA TYR A 460 15.53 11.81 3.22
C TYR A 460 17.00 11.42 3.31
N ASP A 461 17.91 12.17 2.70
CA ASP A 461 19.35 11.88 2.70
C ASP A 461 20.00 11.74 4.08
N SER A 462 19.41 12.36 5.10
CA SER A 462 19.88 12.21 6.48
C SER A 462 19.60 10.84 7.11
N TYR A 463 18.62 10.08 6.59
CA TYR A 463 18.27 8.77 7.14
C TYR A 463 19.39 7.75 6.94
N LYS A 464 19.79 7.11 8.05
CA LYS A 464 20.76 6.01 8.08
C LYS A 464 20.13 4.72 7.56
N LEU A 465 20.00 4.63 6.24
CA LEU A 465 19.50 3.43 5.56
C LEU A 465 20.61 2.37 5.50
N LYS A 466 20.32 1.19 6.03
CA LYS A 466 21.07 -0.04 5.79
C LYS A 466 20.38 -0.81 4.67
N LEU A 467 21.16 -1.26 3.70
CA LEU A 467 20.66 -2.18 2.69
C LEU A 467 20.86 -3.60 3.22
N GLY A 468 19.76 -4.24 3.66
CA GLY A 468 19.78 -5.63 4.12
C GLY A 468 20.04 -6.58 2.96
N ILE A 469 20.41 -7.84 3.22
CA ILE A 469 20.61 -8.78 2.11
C ILE A 469 19.34 -8.99 1.29
N ALA A 470 18.16 -8.97 1.95
CA ALA A 470 16.87 -9.07 1.30
C ALA A 470 16.58 -7.90 0.32
N SER A 471 17.27 -6.76 0.46
CA SER A 471 17.17 -5.65 -0.51
C SER A 471 17.97 -5.88 -1.80
N ARG A 472 18.89 -6.85 -1.79
CA ARG A 472 19.81 -7.16 -2.89
C ARG A 472 19.61 -8.56 -3.46
N TYR A 473 18.88 -9.40 -2.74
CA TYR A 473 18.70 -10.80 -3.05
C TYR A 473 17.25 -11.21 -2.86
N ASN A 474 16.65 -11.72 -3.93
CA ASN A 474 15.31 -12.27 -3.92
C ASN A 474 15.36 -13.78 -3.75
N VAL A 475 14.58 -14.30 -2.81
CA VAL A 475 14.42 -15.75 -2.69
C VAL A 475 13.47 -16.24 -3.79
N ASP A 476 13.96 -17.10 -4.68
CA ASP A 476 13.12 -17.76 -5.67
C ASP A 476 12.46 -19.01 -5.08
N LEU A 477 11.15 -18.93 -4.85
CA LEU A 477 10.33 -20.05 -4.39
C LEU A 477 9.35 -20.55 -5.48
N SER A 478 9.67 -20.33 -6.75
CA SER A 478 8.81 -20.71 -7.88
C SER A 478 8.56 -22.22 -7.95
N GLU A 479 9.56 -23.05 -7.65
CA GLU A 479 9.43 -24.51 -7.58
C GLU A 479 8.50 -24.98 -6.44
N TYR A 480 8.28 -24.12 -5.44
CA TYR A 480 7.50 -24.41 -4.24
C TYR A 480 6.10 -23.78 -4.25
N ASN A 481 5.62 -23.30 -5.41
CA ASN A 481 4.35 -22.58 -5.52
C ASN A 481 3.16 -23.33 -4.89
N ALA A 482 3.04 -24.65 -5.12
CA ALA A 482 1.95 -25.44 -4.55
C ALA A 482 1.98 -25.45 -3.01
N LEU A 483 3.18 -25.61 -2.42
CA LEU A 483 3.38 -25.58 -0.98
C LEU A 483 3.12 -24.18 -0.40
N LYS A 484 3.64 -23.14 -1.05
CA LYS A 484 3.39 -21.73 -0.72
C LYS A 484 1.90 -21.45 -0.58
N TYR A 485 1.11 -21.75 -1.60
CA TYR A 485 -0.35 -21.53 -1.56
C TYR A 485 -1.02 -22.30 -0.43
N LYS A 486 -0.57 -23.52 -0.14
CA LYS A 486 -1.10 -24.33 0.97
C LYS A 486 -0.83 -23.68 2.33
N ILE A 487 0.41 -23.28 2.59
CA ILE A 487 0.81 -22.58 3.81
C ILE A 487 0.04 -21.26 3.97
N ASN A 488 0.00 -20.45 2.91
CA ASN A 488 -0.71 -19.17 2.95
C ASN A 488 -2.21 -19.36 3.21
N SER A 489 -2.84 -20.38 2.62
CA SER A 489 -4.26 -20.66 2.86
C SER A 489 -4.59 -20.98 4.32
N ILE A 490 -3.61 -21.52 5.08
CA ILE A 490 -3.75 -21.72 6.52
C ILE A 490 -3.70 -20.36 7.20
N TYR A 491 -2.72 -19.53 6.89
CA TYR A 491 -2.55 -18.21 7.51
C TYR A 491 -3.74 -17.28 7.26
N THR A 492 -4.20 -17.21 6.01
CA THR A 492 -5.29 -16.33 5.58
C THR A 492 -6.68 -16.93 5.77
N ASN A 493 -6.79 -18.06 6.47
CA ASN A 493 -8.09 -18.67 6.74
C ASN A 493 -8.93 -17.70 7.59
N LYS A 494 -10.18 -17.49 7.20
CA LYS A 494 -11.12 -16.60 7.90
C LYS A 494 -11.34 -16.97 9.36
N ASP A 495 -11.16 -18.24 9.72
CA ASP A 495 -11.21 -18.70 11.12
C ASP A 495 -10.11 -18.05 11.99
N TYR A 496 -8.99 -17.64 11.37
CA TYR A 496 -7.89 -16.92 12.03
C TYR A 496 -7.96 -15.40 11.83
N ALA A 497 -8.97 -14.86 11.12
CA ALA A 497 -9.13 -13.42 10.99
C ALA A 497 -9.26 -12.77 12.38
N ASN A 498 -8.52 -11.67 12.58
CA ASN A 498 -8.47 -10.93 13.85
C ASN A 498 -8.12 -11.81 15.06
N TRP A 499 -7.29 -12.87 14.88
CA TRP A 499 -6.94 -13.82 15.93
C TRP A 499 -6.39 -13.15 17.19
N LEU A 500 -5.64 -12.04 17.05
CA LEU A 500 -5.06 -11.28 18.16
C LEU A 500 -6.12 -10.76 19.14
N TYR A 501 -7.33 -10.51 18.66
CA TYR A 501 -8.45 -9.98 19.45
C TYR A 501 -9.38 -11.08 20.00
N LYS A 502 -9.06 -12.36 19.79
CA LYS A 502 -9.85 -13.49 20.30
C LYS A 502 -9.29 -13.99 21.63
N ASP A 503 -10.18 -14.42 22.53
CA ASP A 503 -9.75 -14.92 23.84
C ASP A 503 -8.85 -16.15 23.77
N ASN A 504 -9.10 -17.01 22.79
CA ASN A 504 -8.34 -18.22 22.53
C ASN A 504 -7.19 -18.03 21.51
N TYR A 505 -6.66 -16.81 21.36
CA TYR A 505 -5.60 -16.50 20.38
C TYR A 505 -4.40 -17.47 20.43
N MET A 506 -3.94 -17.88 21.63
CA MET A 506 -2.84 -18.84 21.77
C MET A 506 -3.18 -20.23 21.21
N GLU A 507 -4.41 -20.70 21.41
CA GLU A 507 -4.88 -21.97 20.84
C GLU A 507 -4.99 -21.89 19.32
N LEU A 508 -5.42 -20.74 18.80
CA LEU A 508 -5.47 -20.49 17.36
C LEU A 508 -4.07 -20.47 16.73
N LEU A 509 -3.10 -19.81 17.39
CA LEU A 509 -1.68 -19.81 16.97
C LEU A 509 -1.08 -21.21 16.99
N GLU A 510 -1.32 -21.99 18.04
CA GLU A 510 -0.92 -23.39 18.12
C GLU A 510 -1.51 -24.22 16.98
N GLY A 511 -2.81 -24.03 16.71
CA GLY A 511 -3.50 -24.70 15.60
C GLY A 511 -2.94 -24.32 14.23
N MET A 512 -2.61 -23.04 14.01
CA MET A 512 -1.93 -22.58 12.78
C MET A 512 -0.55 -23.23 12.65
N ARG A 513 0.25 -23.17 13.72
CA ARG A 513 1.59 -23.75 13.78
C ARG A 513 1.58 -25.23 13.43
N SER A 514 0.75 -26.02 14.11
CA SER A 514 0.63 -27.47 13.90
C SER A 514 0.25 -27.82 12.46
N LYS A 515 -0.72 -27.09 11.87
CA LYS A 515 -1.11 -27.29 10.47
C LYS A 515 0.03 -26.95 9.52
N MET A 516 0.69 -25.80 9.68
CA MET A 516 1.80 -25.40 8.81
C MET A 516 2.98 -26.38 8.87
N LYS A 517 3.31 -26.92 10.05
CA LYS A 517 4.32 -27.98 10.20
C LYS A 517 3.91 -29.26 9.49
N THR A 518 2.65 -29.67 9.64
CA THR A 518 2.11 -30.86 8.95
C THR A 518 2.18 -30.70 7.43
N GLU A 519 1.99 -29.47 6.94
CA GLU A 519 2.05 -29.18 5.51
C GLU A 519 3.47 -28.99 4.95
N GLY A 520 4.50 -29.01 5.79
CA GLY A 520 5.89 -28.97 5.33
C GLY A 520 6.49 -27.57 5.21
N ILE A 521 6.07 -26.60 6.05
CA ILE A 521 6.69 -25.26 6.06
C ILE A 521 8.23 -25.29 6.20
N ASP A 522 8.78 -26.31 6.86
CA ASP A 522 10.23 -26.52 6.99
C ASP A 522 10.94 -26.65 5.64
N GLU A 523 10.28 -27.17 4.61
CA GLU A 523 10.85 -27.25 3.25
C GLU A 523 11.08 -25.85 2.67
N LEU A 524 10.13 -24.92 2.86
CA LEU A 524 10.27 -23.52 2.44
C LEU A 524 11.39 -22.83 3.21
N ILE A 525 11.45 -23.03 4.53
CA ILE A 525 12.47 -22.41 5.40
C ILE A 525 13.88 -22.89 5.03
N ASN A 526 14.03 -24.19 4.78
CA ASN A 526 15.32 -24.76 4.36
C ASN A 526 15.76 -24.23 3.00
N GLU A 527 14.84 -24.09 2.05
CA GLU A 527 15.16 -23.54 0.74
C GLU A 527 15.53 -22.05 0.81
N ILE A 528 14.78 -21.25 1.58
CA ILE A 528 15.13 -19.85 1.85
C ILE A 528 16.55 -19.76 2.43
N ASN A 529 16.85 -20.57 3.46
CA ASN A 529 18.17 -20.55 4.09
C ASN A 529 19.30 -21.03 3.17
N ARG A 530 19.05 -22.03 2.30
CA ARG A 530 20.02 -22.48 1.27
C ARG A 530 20.39 -21.33 0.34
N GLN A 531 19.38 -20.61 -0.13
CA GLN A 531 19.53 -19.45 -1.01
C GLN A 531 20.25 -18.29 -0.31
N LEU A 532 19.91 -17.99 0.95
CA LEU A 532 20.64 -17.01 1.77
C LEU A 532 22.11 -17.42 1.97
N ASP A 533 22.39 -18.70 2.21
CA ASP A 533 23.77 -19.20 2.34
C ASP A 533 24.57 -19.12 1.03
N GLU A 534 23.91 -19.09 -0.12
CA GLU A 534 24.55 -18.85 -1.43
C GLU A 534 24.80 -17.37 -1.68
N ALA A 535 23.83 -16.52 -1.37
CA ALA A 535 23.91 -15.07 -1.55
C ALA A 535 24.92 -14.38 -0.61
N GLN A 536 25.19 -15.00 0.55
CA GLN A 536 26.07 -14.46 1.60
C GLN A 536 27.54 -14.87 1.46
N LYS A 537 27.88 -15.65 0.44
CA LYS A 537 29.27 -16.02 0.10
C LYS A 537 29.89 -14.96 -0.78
#